data_AF-A0A7S0IRW7-F1
#
_entry.id   AF-A0A7S0IRW7-F1
#
_cell.length_a   1.000
_cell.length_b   1.000
_cell.length_c   1.000
_cell.angle_alpha   90.00
_cell.angle_beta   90.00
_cell.angle_gamma   90.00
#
_symmetry.space_group_name_H-M   'P 1'
#
loop_
_entity.id
_entity.type
_entity.pdbx_description
1 polymer ?
#
loop_
_entity_poly.entity_id
_entity_poly.type
_entity_poly.pdbx_seq_one_letter_code
_entity_poly.pdbx_strand_id
1 'polypeptide(L)'
;RSGLGLGRQMSDEQMVAYMVARKSPPSTVMRLLSDRQVKMLNLGAAWLGALLPHVLSRVGRVHFGLLREEQLRRALADSPGMPRSRRLLAVPFVGKDVPSRASEFS
;
A
#
# COMPACT_ATOMS: atom_id res chain seq x y z
N ARG A 1 25.18 -32.07 27.32
CA ARG A 1 24.56 -32.94 26.30
C ARG A 1 23.20 -32.32 26.00
N SER A 2 22.95 -31.61 24.91
CA SER A 2 23.10 -31.98 23.50
C SER A 2 23.23 -30.70 22.66
N GLY A 3 24.06 -30.73 21.61
CA GLY A 3 24.37 -29.58 20.77
C GLY A 3 23.15 -29.02 20.04
N LEU A 4 22.92 -27.71 20.20
CA LEU A 4 22.03 -26.93 19.33
C LEU A 4 22.62 -26.97 17.92
N GLY A 5 21.91 -27.64 17.01
CA GLY A 5 22.35 -27.85 15.65
C GLY A 5 22.62 -26.52 14.94
N LEU A 6 23.82 -26.42 14.38
CA LEU A 6 24.20 -25.51 13.29
C LEU A 6 23.36 -25.89 12.05
N GLY A 7 22.05 -25.63 12.10
CA GLY A 7 21.10 -25.99 11.07
C GLY A 7 21.18 -25.01 9.92
N ARG A 8 21.63 -25.49 8.74
CA ARG A 8 21.53 -24.86 7.41
C ARG A 8 20.60 -23.64 7.37
N GLN A 9 21.16 -22.45 7.19
CA GLN A 9 20.40 -21.21 6.96
C GLN A 9 20.84 -20.58 5.64
N MET A 10 19.90 -19.93 4.93
CA MET A 10 20.24 -18.97 3.87
C MET A 10 20.80 -17.71 4.50
N SER A 11 21.79 -17.07 3.86
CA SER A 11 22.23 -15.72 4.26
C SER A 11 21.19 -14.67 3.87
N ASP A 12 21.24 -13.50 4.52
CA ASP A 12 20.34 -12.39 4.21
C ASP A 12 20.52 -11.91 2.76
N GLU A 13 21.75 -11.89 2.24
CA GLU A 13 22.02 -11.54 0.84
C GLU A 13 21.34 -12.51 -0.13
N GLN A 14 21.34 -13.81 0.19
CA GLN A 14 20.66 -14.83 -0.61
C GLN A 14 19.13 -14.65 -0.54
N MET A 15 18.59 -14.31 0.64
CA MET A 15 17.16 -14.03 0.80
C MET A 15 16.74 -12.81 -0.01
N VAL A 16 17.51 -11.72 0.06
CA VAL A 16 17.26 -10.50 -0.73
C VAL A 16 17.37 -10.79 -2.22
N ALA A 17 18.41 -11.50 -2.66
CA ALA A 17 18.59 -11.88 -4.07
C ALA A 17 17.42 -12.73 -4.58
N TYR A 18 16.91 -13.65 -3.75
CA TYR A 18 15.70 -14.41 -4.08
C TYR A 18 14.46 -13.50 -4.16
N MET A 19 14.25 -12.60 -3.21
CA MET A 19 13.06 -11.74 -3.20
C MET A 19 13.00 -10.78 -4.39
N VAL A 20 14.14 -10.18 -4.75
CA VAL A 20 14.22 -9.19 -5.82
C VAL A 20 14.23 -9.83 -7.21
N ALA A 21 14.97 -10.94 -7.38
CA ALA A 21 15.24 -11.49 -8.69
C ALA A 21 14.77 -12.95 -8.89
N ARG A 22 14.10 -13.55 -7.88
CA ARG A 22 13.73 -14.98 -7.86
C ARG A 22 14.92 -15.91 -8.14
N LYS A 23 16.13 -15.45 -7.79
CA LYS A 23 17.38 -16.18 -7.97
C LYS A 23 17.51 -17.23 -6.87
N SER A 24 16.87 -18.39 -7.05
CA SER A 24 17.22 -19.69 -6.48
C SER A 24 16.16 -20.73 -6.91
N PRO A 25 16.54 -21.99 -7.19
CA PRO A 25 15.58 -23.06 -7.44
C PRO A 25 14.69 -23.28 -6.20
N PRO A 26 13.36 -23.51 -6.36
CA PRO A 26 12.46 -23.75 -5.24
C PRO A 26 12.90 -24.90 -4.31
N SER A 27 13.48 -25.95 -4.88
CA SER A 27 14.00 -27.11 -4.14
C SER A 27 15.16 -26.77 -3.21
N THR A 28 16.01 -25.81 -3.58
CA THR A 28 17.12 -25.33 -2.74
C THR A 28 16.56 -24.55 -1.55
N VAL A 29 15.58 -23.67 -1.78
CA VAL A 29 14.96 -22.84 -0.75
C VAL A 29 14.21 -23.71 0.27
N MET A 30 13.43 -24.70 -0.20
CA MET A 30 12.69 -25.63 0.66
C MET A 30 13.58 -26.54 1.52
N ARG A 31 14.84 -26.76 1.10
CA ARG A 31 15.82 -27.54 1.88
C ARG A 31 16.51 -26.74 2.98
N LEU A 32 16.61 -25.42 2.81
CA LEU A 32 17.35 -24.53 3.70
C LEU A 32 16.43 -23.79 4.68
N LEU A 33 15.14 -23.72 4.39
CA LEU A 33 14.16 -22.96 5.15
C LEU A 33 12.97 -23.85 5.52
N SER A 34 12.38 -23.60 6.69
CA SER A 34 11.09 -24.18 7.07
C SER A 34 9.97 -23.70 6.14
N ASP A 35 8.88 -24.46 6.06
CA ASP A 35 7.69 -24.09 5.27
C ASP A 35 7.19 -22.65 5.57
N ARG A 36 7.15 -22.27 6.85
CA ARG A 36 6.79 -20.90 7.27
C ARG A 36 7.74 -19.85 6.69
N GLN A 37 9.04 -20.09 6.72
CA GLN A 37 10.04 -19.17 6.17
C GLN A 37 9.94 -19.08 4.64
N VAL A 38 9.72 -20.20 3.94
CA VAL A 38 9.49 -20.23 2.49
C VAL A 38 8.26 -19.40 2.11
N LYS A 39 7.16 -19.55 2.86
CA LYS A 39 5.93 -18.76 2.65
C LYS A 39 6.18 -17.27 2.84
N MET A 40 6.88 -16.87 3.90
CA MET A 40 7.23 -15.47 4.14
C MET A 40 8.13 -14.90 3.03
N LEU A 41 9.13 -15.67 2.59
CA LEU A 41 10.04 -15.26 1.53
C LEU A 41 9.31 -15.09 0.18
N ASN A 42 8.40 -16.00 -0.14
CA ASN A 42 7.54 -15.91 -1.32
C ASN A 42 6.58 -14.73 -1.28
N LEU A 43 6.02 -14.44 -0.10
CA LEU A 43 5.17 -13.28 0.13
C LEU A 43 5.96 -11.98 -0.10
N GLY A 44 7.15 -11.84 0.49
CA GLY A 44 8.01 -10.67 0.27
C GLY A 44 8.37 -10.47 -1.20
N ALA A 45 8.73 -11.55 -1.90
CA ALA A 45 9.01 -11.51 -3.32
C ALA A 45 7.79 -11.12 -4.19
N ALA A 46 6.58 -11.56 -3.82
CA ALA A 46 5.35 -11.15 -4.49
C ALA A 46 5.00 -9.67 -4.21
N TRP A 47 5.24 -9.21 -2.98
CA TRP A 47 5.09 -7.80 -2.63
C TRP A 47 5.99 -6.90 -3.48
N LEU A 48 7.29 -7.19 -3.54
CA LEU A 48 8.24 -6.37 -4.28
C LEU A 48 8.05 -6.46 -5.80
N GLY A 49 7.79 -7.66 -6.33
CA GLY A 49 7.73 -7.89 -7.78
C GLY A 49 6.38 -7.59 -8.43
N ALA A 50 5.27 -7.61 -7.67
CA ALA A 50 3.93 -7.49 -8.25
C ALA A 50 3.02 -6.52 -7.48
N LEU A 51 2.83 -6.72 -6.17
CA LEU A 51 1.82 -5.95 -5.43
C LEU A 51 2.22 -4.49 -5.26
N LEU A 52 3.46 -4.21 -4.85
CA LEU A 52 3.93 -2.85 -4.63
C LEU A 52 3.95 -2.04 -5.93
N PRO A 53 4.51 -2.52 -7.06
CA PRO A 53 4.39 -1.83 -8.35
C PRO A 53 2.93 -1.61 -8.75
N HIS A 54 2.05 -2.59 -8.56
CA HIS A 54 0.62 -2.44 -8.85
C HIS A 54 -0.03 -1.33 -8.02
N VAL A 55 0.19 -1.31 -6.70
CA VAL A 55 -0.35 -0.29 -5.79
C VAL A 55 0.20 1.10 -6.16
N LEU A 56 1.50 1.22 -6.39
CA LEU A 56 2.15 2.49 -6.71
C LEU A 56 1.83 3.00 -8.13
N SER A 57 1.51 2.11 -9.06
CA SER A 57 1.05 2.51 -10.41
C SER A 57 -0.30 3.24 -10.40
N ARG A 58 -1.07 3.11 -9.31
CA ARG A 58 -2.33 3.81 -9.14
C ARG A 58 -2.04 5.25 -8.72
N VAL A 59 -2.35 6.20 -9.58
CA VAL A 59 -2.33 7.62 -9.20
C VAL A 59 -3.45 7.87 -8.19
N GLY A 60 -3.09 8.17 -6.94
CA GLY A 60 -4.03 8.67 -5.93
C GLY A 60 -4.45 10.10 -6.27
N ARG A 61 -5.48 10.26 -7.09
CA ARG A 61 -5.98 11.59 -7.52
C ARG A 61 -6.87 12.28 -6.47
N VAL A 62 -7.07 11.63 -5.33
CA VAL A 62 -7.84 12.16 -4.21
C VAL A 62 -6.88 12.81 -3.21
N HIS A 63 -6.87 14.14 -3.18
CA HIS A 63 -6.25 14.88 -2.09
C HIS A 63 -7.17 14.82 -0.87
N PHE A 64 -6.72 14.13 0.17
CA PHE A 64 -7.37 14.11 1.48
C PHE A 64 -6.78 15.23 2.35
N GLY A 65 -7.59 15.79 3.25
CA GLY A 65 -7.17 16.89 4.13
C GLY A 65 -8.34 17.67 4.72
N LEU A 66 -8.07 18.84 5.30
CA LEU A 66 -9.07 19.81 5.72
C LEU A 66 -9.26 20.88 4.63
N LEU A 67 -10.49 21.39 4.46
CA LEU A 67 -10.70 22.59 3.65
C LEU A 67 -9.96 23.77 4.30
N ARG A 68 -9.19 24.51 3.51
CA ARG A 68 -8.68 25.82 3.96
C ARG A 68 -9.87 26.76 4.19
N GLU A 69 -9.73 27.75 5.07
CA GLU A 69 -10.84 28.65 5.41
C GLU A 69 -11.48 29.31 4.18
N GLU A 70 -10.68 29.70 3.19
CA GLU A 70 -11.18 30.28 1.93
C GLU A 70 -11.99 29.30 1.09
N GLN A 71 -11.63 28.01 1.12
CA GLN A 71 -12.35 26.95 0.39
C GLN A 71 -13.66 26.64 1.11
N LEU A 72 -13.66 26.66 2.44
CA LEU A 72 -14.86 26.51 3.27
C LEU A 72 -15.82 27.69 3.09
N ARG A 73 -15.33 28.93 3.08
CA ARG A 73 -16.15 30.13 2.82
C ARG A 73 -16.85 30.05 1.46
N ARG A 74 -16.12 29.66 0.41
CA ARG A 74 -16.68 29.45 -0.94
C ARG A 74 -17.73 28.33 -0.96
N ALA A 75 -17.45 27.20 -0.30
CA ALA A 75 -18.36 26.08 -0.23
C ALA A 75 -19.66 26.39 0.54
N LEU A 76 -19.58 27.19 1.61
CA LEU A 76 -20.75 27.66 2.37
C LEU A 76 -21.56 28.74 1.63
N ALA A 77 -20.91 29.55 0.80
CA ALA A 77 -21.62 30.51 -0.06
C ALA A 77 -22.42 29.77 -1.15
N ASP A 78 -21.85 28.72 -1.73
CA ASP A 78 -22.52 27.88 -2.74
C ASP A 78 -23.57 26.95 -2.13
N SER A 79 -23.32 26.41 -0.93
CA SER A 79 -24.23 25.51 -0.21
C SER A 79 -24.29 25.87 1.29
N PRO A 80 -25.16 26.82 1.67
CA PRO A 80 -25.33 27.24 3.07
C PRO A 80 -25.73 26.09 4.01
N GLY A 81 -26.37 25.05 3.47
CA GLY A 81 -26.82 23.85 4.19
C GLY A 81 -25.76 22.77 4.38
N MET A 82 -24.49 23.00 4.00
CA MET A 82 -23.43 21.98 4.06
C MET A 82 -23.29 21.38 5.48
N PRO A 83 -23.41 20.03 5.64
CA PRO A 83 -23.24 19.35 6.92
C PRO A 83 -21.86 19.57 7.54
N ARG A 84 -21.78 19.62 8.88
CA ARG A 84 -20.53 19.87 9.63
C ARG A 84 -19.43 18.84 9.32
N SER A 85 -19.80 17.59 9.08
CA SER A 85 -18.88 16.53 8.64
C SER A 85 -18.18 16.89 7.34
N ARG A 86 -18.91 17.41 6.35
CA ARG A 86 -18.38 17.82 5.03
C ARG A 86 -17.48 19.05 5.10
N ARG A 87 -17.63 19.91 6.12
CA ARG A 87 -16.73 21.06 6.36
C ARG A 87 -15.33 20.64 6.78
N LEU A 88 -15.20 19.46 7.40
CA LEU A 88 -13.93 18.91 7.90
C LEU A 88 -13.29 17.91 6.93
N LEU A 89 -13.86 17.72 5.73
CA LEU A 89 -13.35 16.83 4.71
C LEU A 89 -12.98 17.64 3.47
N ALA A 90 -11.72 17.59 3.01
CA ALA A 90 -11.23 18.33 1.85
C ALA A 90 -11.70 17.80 0.49
N VAL A 91 -12.82 17.07 0.45
CA VAL A 91 -13.24 16.36 -0.74
C VAL A 91 -14.49 17.00 -1.36
N PRO A 92 -14.33 17.97 -2.27
CA PRO A 92 -15.36 18.31 -3.24
C PRO A 92 -15.14 17.41 -4.48
N PHE A 93 -15.99 16.42 -4.76
CA PHE A 93 -15.97 15.72 -6.05
C PHE A 93 -17.21 16.04 -6.86
N VAL A 94 -17.09 16.01 -8.20
CA VAL A 94 -18.24 15.82 -9.13
C VAL A 94 -17.99 14.75 -10.18
N GLY A 95 -16.82 14.14 -10.17
CA GLY A 95 -16.58 12.95 -10.95
C GLY A 95 -15.19 12.43 -10.70
N LYS A 96 -14.93 11.24 -11.25
CA LYS A 96 -13.62 10.59 -11.19
C LYS A 96 -12.57 11.55 -11.75
N ASP A 97 -11.75 12.07 -10.83
CA ASP A 97 -10.56 12.91 -11.06
C ASP A 97 -10.75 14.42 -11.30
N VAL A 98 -11.97 14.99 -11.14
CA VAL A 98 -12.17 16.46 -11.19
C VAL A 98 -13.09 16.93 -10.06
N PRO A 99 -12.68 17.90 -9.23
CA PRO A 99 -13.55 18.45 -8.22
C PRO A 99 -14.66 19.24 -8.91
N SER A 100 -15.91 18.97 -8.59
CA SER A 100 -16.92 20.00 -8.79
C SER A 100 -17.92 19.98 -7.65
N ARG A 101 -18.87 20.89 -7.71
CA ARG A 101 -19.56 21.47 -6.56
C ARG A 101 -20.67 20.59 -5.98
N ALA A 102 -21.05 19.50 -6.65
CA ALA A 102 -22.31 18.80 -6.40
C ALA A 102 -22.22 17.33 -5.93
N SER A 103 -21.12 16.58 -6.07
CA SER A 103 -21.15 15.14 -5.70
C SER A 103 -20.86 14.95 -4.21
N GLU A 104 -21.85 14.36 -3.54
CA GLU A 104 -21.81 13.99 -2.13
C GLU A 104 -21.55 12.49 -1.94
N PHE A 105 -21.60 11.66 -3.01
CA PHE A 105 -21.62 10.19 -2.89
C PHE A 105 -20.91 9.43 -4.04
N SER A 106 -19.80 9.93 -4.59
CA SER A 106 -18.98 9.16 -5.55
C SER A 106 -17.74 8.57 -4.91
#